data_AF-Q16EM7-F1
#
_entry.id   AF-Q16EM7-F1
#
_cell.length_a   1.000
_cell.length_b   1.000
_cell.length_c   1.000
_cell.angle_alpha   90.00
_cell.angle_beta   90.00
_cell.angle_gamma   90.00
#
_symmetry.space_group_name_H-M   'P 1'
#
loop_
_entity.id
_entity.type
_entity.pdbx_description
1 polymer ?
#
loop_
_entity_poly.entity_id
_entity_poly.type
_entity_poly.pdbx_seq_one_letter_code
_entity_poly.pdbx_strand_id
1 'polypeptide(L)'
;MKMPVLLLFTDDEWFAQLYKPFHTSSAGYFYGVLAGMVYHRVKPSGDEFINRKMFKAVKIIALLVVIICYVPSYLIYDIDWKEYFWMPFYGSIAKNCWGFLCAVTFIDLAFNKKNRLRSLLESRSILPLGKLTYSVYHSHYLILMAISSAIRAPLANDVFTPISFTVLALILSYGLGLIVFLLVEQPAANLLTGKTNYIEFIAEQLMQAARRCFKKINKKCF
;
A
#
# COMPACT_ATOMS: atom_id res chain seq x y z
N MET A 1 36.76 13.48 5.57
CA MET A 1 35.77 14.55 5.40
C MET A 1 34.38 13.93 5.61
N LYS A 2 33.68 14.26 6.70
CA LYS A 2 32.34 13.68 6.97
C LYS A 2 31.34 14.41 6.08
N MET A 3 30.97 13.79 4.97
CA MET A 3 29.92 14.29 4.08
C MET A 3 28.61 14.32 4.87
N PRO A 4 27.85 15.43 4.86
CA PRO A 4 26.59 15.51 5.58
C PRO A 4 25.64 14.48 4.97
N VAL A 5 24.96 13.73 5.85
CA VAL A 5 24.05 12.63 5.50
C VAL A 5 23.08 13.04 4.38
N LEU A 6 22.65 14.32 4.38
CA LEU A 6 21.76 14.88 3.36
C LEU A 6 22.32 14.87 1.91
N LEU A 7 23.62 15.09 1.73
CA LEU A 7 24.27 15.17 0.41
C LEU A 7 24.53 13.79 -0.21
N LEU A 8 24.68 12.75 0.63
CA LEU A 8 24.78 11.36 0.17
C LEU A 8 23.50 10.89 -0.57
N PHE A 9 22.35 11.53 -0.30
CA PHE A 9 21.04 11.20 -0.88
C PHE A 9 20.74 11.84 -2.24
N THR A 10 21.62 12.72 -2.71
CA THR A 10 21.52 13.36 -4.03
C THR A 10 22.45 12.72 -5.06
N ASP A 11 23.52 12.05 -4.61
CA ASP A 11 24.57 11.55 -5.49
C ASP A 11 24.39 10.07 -5.89
N ASP A 12 23.53 9.30 -5.20
CA ASP A 12 23.14 7.96 -5.66
C ASP A 12 22.14 8.10 -6.82
N GLU A 13 22.69 8.03 -8.04
CA GLU A 13 21.98 8.22 -9.30
C GLU A 13 20.75 7.31 -9.42
N TRP A 14 20.84 6.07 -8.95
CA TRP A 14 19.75 5.09 -9.01
C TRP A 14 18.61 5.47 -8.07
N PHE A 15 18.92 5.91 -6.85
CA PHE A 15 17.88 6.34 -5.91
C PHE A 15 17.17 7.61 -6.38
N ALA A 16 17.92 8.56 -6.95
CA ALA A 16 17.40 9.80 -7.49
C ALA A 16 16.51 9.59 -8.74
N GLN A 17 16.87 8.65 -9.61
CA GLN A 17 16.13 8.38 -10.85
C GLN A 17 14.98 7.37 -10.68
N LEU A 18 15.09 6.41 -9.76
CA LEU A 18 14.12 5.33 -9.64
C LEU A 18 13.15 5.50 -8.48
N TYR A 19 13.57 6.07 -7.35
CA TYR A 19 12.72 6.13 -6.14
C TYR A 19 12.08 7.52 -5.94
N LYS A 20 12.89 8.58 -6.09
CA LYS A 20 12.45 9.97 -5.90
C LYS A 20 11.33 10.45 -6.85
N PRO A 21 11.29 10.07 -8.14
CA PRO A 21 10.28 10.59 -9.06
C PRO A 21 8.94 9.89 -8.88
N PHE A 22 7.90 10.68 -8.59
CA PHE A 22 6.52 10.20 -8.43
C PHE A 22 6.02 9.38 -9.63
N HIS A 23 6.31 9.81 -10.85
CA HIS A 23 5.81 9.19 -12.08
C HIS A 23 6.25 7.74 -12.26
N THR A 24 7.40 7.36 -11.71
CA THR A 24 7.91 5.98 -11.83
C THR A 24 7.19 5.01 -10.90
N SER A 25 6.55 5.50 -9.83
CA SER A 25 5.86 4.69 -8.80
C SER A 25 4.34 4.91 -8.79
N SER A 26 3.83 5.89 -9.53
CA SER A 26 2.41 6.28 -9.54
C SER A 26 1.48 5.23 -10.18
N ALA A 27 1.98 4.37 -11.08
CA ALA A 27 1.12 3.39 -11.74
C ALA A 27 0.50 2.41 -10.74
N GLY A 28 1.21 2.04 -9.68
CA GLY A 28 0.69 1.22 -8.59
C GLY A 28 -0.57 1.81 -7.94
N TYR A 29 -0.57 3.11 -7.71
CA TYR A 29 -1.73 3.85 -7.21
C TYR A 29 -2.90 3.78 -8.19
N PHE A 30 -2.66 4.05 -9.48
CA PHE A 30 -3.69 3.98 -10.51
C PHE A 30 -4.28 2.57 -10.69
N TYR A 31 -3.49 1.51 -10.56
CA TYR A 31 -3.99 0.14 -10.58
C TYR A 31 -4.99 -0.13 -9.46
N GLY A 32 -4.75 0.42 -8.26
CA GLY A 32 -5.68 0.35 -7.13
C GLY A 32 -6.98 1.11 -7.40
N VAL A 33 -6.90 2.33 -7.95
CA VAL A 33 -8.07 3.14 -8.32
C VAL A 33 -8.89 2.44 -9.41
N LEU A 34 -8.24 1.93 -10.46
CA LEU A 34 -8.86 1.14 -11.52
C LEU A 34 -9.56 -0.10 -10.95
N ALA A 35 -8.91 -0.83 -10.06
CA ALA A 35 -9.50 -1.98 -9.40
C ALA A 35 -10.78 -1.62 -8.62
N GLY A 36 -10.75 -0.51 -7.88
CA GLY A 36 -11.92 0.02 -7.18
C GLY A 36 -13.06 0.40 -8.12
N MET A 37 -12.76 1.07 -9.24
CA MET A 37 -13.76 1.43 -10.25
C MET A 37 -14.40 0.21 -10.91
N VAL A 38 -13.58 -0.80 -11.27
CA VAL A 38 -14.07 -2.08 -11.81
C VAL A 38 -14.98 -2.77 -10.79
N TYR A 39 -14.56 -2.84 -9.53
CA TYR A 39 -15.38 -3.42 -8.46
C TYR A 39 -16.72 -2.67 -8.30
N HIS A 40 -16.70 -1.33 -8.24
CA HIS A 40 -17.89 -0.51 -8.08
C HIS A 40 -18.88 -0.69 -9.24
N ARG A 41 -18.38 -0.77 -10.48
CA ARG A 41 -19.21 -0.91 -11.68
C ARG A 41 -19.84 -2.30 -11.81
N VAL A 42 -19.12 -3.35 -11.40
CA VAL A 42 -19.57 -4.75 -11.52
C VAL A 42 -20.46 -5.17 -10.35
N LYS A 43 -20.25 -4.64 -9.14
CA LYS A 43 -21.05 -4.98 -7.95
C LYS A 43 -22.59 -4.93 -8.15
N PRO A 44 -23.18 -3.91 -8.81
CA PRO A 44 -24.62 -3.85 -9.03
C PRO A 44 -25.13 -4.76 -10.16
N SER A 45 -24.27 -5.18 -11.09
CA SER A 45 -24.67 -5.94 -12.30
C SER A 45 -24.92 -7.44 -12.06
N GLY A 46 -24.87 -7.90 -10.81
CA GLY A 46 -24.90 -9.32 -10.51
C GLY A 46 -23.63 -10.03 -11.01
N ASP A 47 -23.34 -11.20 -10.45
CA ASP A 47 -22.13 -12.00 -10.68
C ASP A 47 -21.90 -12.43 -12.17
N GLU A 48 -22.78 -12.01 -13.09
CA GLU A 48 -22.79 -12.39 -14.51
C GLU A 48 -21.72 -11.68 -15.36
N PHE A 49 -21.30 -10.45 -15.02
CA PHE A 49 -20.43 -9.69 -15.94
C PHE A 49 -18.97 -10.12 -15.93
N ILE A 50 -18.46 -10.73 -14.85
CA ILE A 50 -17.07 -11.20 -14.81
C ILE A 50 -17.02 -12.68 -15.17
N ASN A 51 -16.58 -12.95 -16.40
CA ASN A 51 -16.17 -14.29 -16.80
C ASN A 51 -15.03 -14.76 -15.87
N ARG A 52 -15.39 -15.59 -14.88
CA ARG A 52 -14.47 -16.11 -13.85
C ARG A 52 -13.25 -16.80 -14.45
N LYS A 53 -13.35 -17.37 -15.66
CA LYS A 53 -12.22 -17.98 -16.38
C LYS A 53 -11.23 -16.93 -16.87
N MET A 54 -11.73 -15.86 -17.48
CA MET A 54 -10.89 -14.74 -17.95
C MET A 54 -10.14 -14.09 -16.79
N PHE A 55 -10.83 -13.87 -15.67
CA PHE A 55 -10.22 -13.25 -14.50
C PHE A 55 -9.13 -14.13 -13.86
N LYS A 56 -9.36 -15.45 -13.77
CA LYS A 56 -8.33 -16.41 -13.36
C LYS A 56 -7.14 -16.42 -14.32
N ALA A 57 -7.37 -16.37 -15.62
CA ALA A 57 -6.31 -16.29 -16.62
C ALA A 57 -5.46 -15.02 -16.43
N VAL A 58 -6.09 -13.85 -16.26
CA VAL A 58 -5.39 -12.59 -15.99
C VAL A 58 -4.55 -12.67 -14.72
N LYS A 59 -5.08 -13.25 -13.64
CA LYS A 59 -4.33 -13.46 -12.40
C LYS A 59 -3.12 -14.38 -12.58
N ILE A 60 -3.28 -15.48 -13.32
CA ILE A 60 -2.17 -16.41 -13.60
C ILE A 60 -1.11 -15.72 -14.45
N ILE A 61 -1.52 -15.01 -15.51
CA ILE A 61 -0.61 -14.24 -16.37
C ILE A 61 0.15 -13.19 -15.54
N ALA A 62 -0.55 -12.42 -14.69
CA ALA A 62 0.10 -11.44 -13.83
C ALA A 62 1.14 -12.07 -12.90
N LEU A 63 0.84 -13.25 -12.34
CA LEU A 63 1.77 -13.98 -11.48
C LEU A 63 2.98 -14.51 -12.27
N LEU A 64 2.77 -15.04 -13.48
CA LEU A 64 3.85 -15.47 -14.36
C LEU A 64 4.75 -14.30 -14.77
N VAL A 65 4.18 -13.14 -15.10
CA VAL A 65 4.96 -11.93 -15.43
C VAL A 65 5.84 -11.51 -14.25
N VAL A 66 5.33 -11.53 -13.01
CA VAL A 66 6.15 -11.24 -11.83
C VAL A 66 7.29 -12.25 -11.69
N ILE A 67 7.03 -13.55 -11.82
CA ILE A 67 8.07 -14.58 -11.71
C ILE A 67 9.14 -14.38 -12.79
N ILE A 68 8.74 -14.17 -14.04
CA ILE A 68 9.63 -13.96 -15.17
C ILE A 68 10.44 -12.66 -15.02
N CYS A 69 9.88 -11.62 -14.41
CA CYS A 69 10.62 -10.39 -14.16
C CYS A 69 11.65 -10.56 -13.03
N TYR A 70 11.28 -11.17 -11.90
CA TYR A 70 12.12 -11.13 -10.69
C TYR A 70 13.10 -12.30 -10.57
N VAL A 71 12.75 -13.52 -11.01
CA VAL A 71 13.63 -14.70 -10.87
C VAL A 71 14.93 -14.59 -11.69
N PRO A 72 14.91 -14.22 -12.99
CA PRO A 72 16.13 -14.09 -13.78
C PRO A 72 16.82 -12.73 -13.61
N SER A 73 16.34 -11.87 -12.70
CA SER A 73 16.92 -10.53 -12.51
C SER A 73 18.43 -10.56 -12.25
N TYR A 74 18.91 -11.57 -11.50
CA TYR A 74 20.34 -11.81 -11.28
C TYR A 74 21.12 -12.00 -12.59
N LEU A 75 20.60 -12.82 -13.51
CA LEU A 75 21.25 -13.10 -14.80
C LEU A 75 21.31 -11.84 -15.68
N ILE A 76 20.30 -10.97 -15.59
CA ILE A 76 20.24 -9.73 -16.36
C ILE A 76 21.33 -8.75 -15.90
N TYR A 77 21.68 -8.74 -14.62
CA TYR A 77 22.77 -7.91 -14.09
C TYR A 77 24.17 -8.47 -14.39
N ASP A 78 24.32 -9.79 -14.45
CA ASP A 78 25.63 -10.43 -14.68
C ASP A 78 26.08 -10.35 -16.15
N ILE A 79 25.15 -10.33 -17.10
CA ILE A 79 25.45 -10.36 -18.55
C ILE A 79 25.70 -8.93 -19.12
N ASP A 80 25.75 -7.90 -18.26
CA ASP A 80 26.05 -6.49 -18.62
C ASP A 80 25.27 -5.98 -19.85
N TRP A 81 23.96 -6.26 -19.89
CA TRP A 81 23.03 -5.91 -20.98
C TRP A 81 22.73 -4.40 -21.14
N LYS A 82 23.61 -3.52 -20.65
CA LYS A 82 23.43 -2.06 -20.61
C LYS A 82 23.12 -1.42 -21.97
N GLU A 83 23.53 -2.04 -23.07
CA GLU A 83 23.41 -1.46 -24.42
C GLU A 83 22.11 -1.83 -25.15
N TYR A 84 21.27 -2.69 -24.59
CA TYR A 84 20.07 -3.17 -25.30
C TYR A 84 18.85 -2.27 -25.05
N PHE A 85 18.20 -1.87 -26.15
CA PHE A 85 16.92 -1.12 -26.17
C PHE A 85 15.79 -1.75 -25.31
N TRP A 86 15.91 -3.04 -24.98
CA TRP A 86 14.94 -3.79 -24.18
C TRP A 86 15.04 -3.51 -22.67
N MET A 87 16.15 -2.94 -22.17
CA MET A 87 16.39 -2.73 -20.74
C MET A 87 15.40 -1.74 -20.09
N PRO A 88 15.09 -0.57 -20.70
CA PRO A 88 14.08 0.34 -20.15
C PRO A 88 12.67 -0.25 -20.14
N PHE A 89 12.34 -1.09 -21.14
CA PHE A 89 11.06 -1.78 -21.23
C PHE A 89 10.93 -2.83 -20.12
N TYR A 90 11.97 -3.64 -19.93
CA TYR A 90 12.04 -4.60 -18.83
C TYR A 90 11.93 -3.91 -17.47
N GLY A 91 12.71 -2.85 -17.22
CA GLY A 91 12.66 -2.10 -15.96
C GLY A 91 11.28 -1.50 -15.67
N SER A 92 10.62 -0.98 -16.71
CA SER A 92 9.27 -0.44 -16.61
C SER A 92 8.24 -1.53 -16.25
N ILE A 93 8.33 -2.72 -16.84
CA ILE A 93 7.42 -3.83 -16.53
C ILE A 93 7.70 -4.38 -15.13
N ALA A 94 8.96 -4.67 -14.81
CA ALA A 94 9.37 -5.27 -13.54
C ALA A 94 8.95 -4.41 -12.34
N LYS A 95 9.04 -3.07 -12.47
CA LYS A 95 8.60 -2.14 -11.44
C LYS A 95 7.08 -2.14 -11.22
N ASN A 96 6.30 -2.26 -12.29
CA ASN A 96 4.85 -2.07 -12.25
C ASN A 96 4.04 -3.37 -12.11
N CYS A 97 4.61 -4.52 -12.47
CA CYS A 97 3.91 -5.81 -12.46
C CYS A 97 3.42 -6.22 -11.06
N TRP A 98 4.15 -5.84 -10.00
CA TRP A 98 3.75 -6.12 -8.62
C TRP A 98 2.45 -5.40 -8.23
N GLY A 99 2.36 -4.09 -8.54
CA GLY A 99 1.15 -3.30 -8.28
C GLY A 99 -0.07 -3.84 -9.04
N PHE A 100 0.13 -4.25 -10.29
CA PHE A 100 -0.91 -4.87 -11.10
C PHE A 100 -1.38 -6.21 -10.51
N LEU A 101 -0.45 -7.08 -10.09
CA LEU A 101 -0.78 -8.35 -9.44
C LEU A 101 -1.59 -8.12 -8.15
N CYS A 102 -1.18 -7.15 -7.32
CA CYS A 102 -1.94 -6.78 -6.12
C CYS A 102 -3.36 -6.32 -6.47
N ALA A 103 -3.53 -5.43 -7.45
CA ALA A 103 -4.84 -4.95 -7.89
C ALA A 103 -5.76 -6.11 -8.33
N VAL A 104 -5.27 -7.01 -9.19
CA VAL A 104 -6.05 -8.18 -9.65
C VAL A 104 -6.37 -9.12 -8.49
N THR A 105 -5.42 -9.39 -7.58
CA THR A 105 -5.69 -10.29 -6.44
C THR A 105 -6.71 -9.70 -5.46
N PHE A 106 -6.71 -8.38 -5.22
CA PHE A 106 -7.73 -7.73 -4.39
C PHE A 106 -9.14 -7.81 -5.00
N ILE A 107 -9.27 -7.61 -6.31
CA ILE A 107 -10.55 -7.80 -7.00
C ILE A 107 -11.02 -9.27 -6.86
N ASP A 108 -10.12 -10.25 -7.01
CA ASP A 108 -10.44 -11.68 -6.81
C ASP A 108 -11.03 -11.95 -5.42
N LEU A 109 -10.37 -11.39 -4.39
CA LEU A 109 -10.75 -11.54 -2.99
C LEU A 109 -12.09 -10.87 -2.68
N ALA A 110 -12.37 -9.73 -3.33
CA ALA A 110 -13.61 -8.99 -3.15
C ALA A 110 -14.83 -9.76 -3.67
N PHE A 111 -14.72 -10.42 -4.83
CA PHE A 111 -15.79 -11.20 -5.44
C PHE A 111 -15.90 -12.63 -4.90
N ASN A 112 -14.77 -13.26 -4.54
CA ASN A 112 -14.77 -14.65 -4.11
C ASN A 112 -14.77 -14.81 -2.59
N LYS A 113 -15.98 -14.84 -2.02
CA LYS A 113 -16.21 -14.96 -0.57
C LYS A 113 -15.68 -16.26 0.06
N LYS A 114 -15.47 -17.34 -0.71
CA LYS A 114 -15.01 -18.64 -0.19
C LYS A 114 -13.50 -18.84 -0.26
N ASN A 115 -12.73 -17.82 -0.62
CA ASN A 115 -11.28 -17.95 -0.77
C ASN A 115 -10.57 -18.11 0.60
N ARG A 116 -9.71 -19.14 0.72
CA ARG A 116 -8.84 -19.35 1.91
C ARG A 116 -7.96 -18.13 2.20
N LEU A 117 -7.41 -17.50 1.14
CA LEU A 117 -6.62 -16.27 1.27
C LEU A 117 -7.40 -15.15 1.95
N ARG A 118 -8.68 -14.98 1.61
CA ARG A 118 -9.54 -13.99 2.25
C ARG A 118 -9.70 -14.29 3.75
N SER A 119 -9.99 -15.54 4.09
CA SER A 119 -10.10 -15.96 5.48
C SER A 119 -8.81 -15.77 6.28
N LEU A 120 -7.64 -15.95 5.66
CA LEU A 120 -6.35 -15.64 6.28
C LEU A 120 -6.19 -14.13 6.49
N LEU A 121 -6.48 -13.31 5.48
CA LEU A 121 -6.37 -11.85 5.57
C LEU A 121 -7.37 -11.23 6.57
N GLU A 122 -8.55 -11.84 6.73
CA GLU A 122 -9.58 -11.45 7.71
C GLU A 122 -9.29 -12.02 9.12
N SER A 123 -8.21 -12.79 9.30
CA SER A 123 -7.87 -13.33 10.61
C SER A 123 -7.55 -12.23 11.62
N ARG A 124 -7.96 -12.44 12.89
CA ARG A 124 -7.80 -11.47 13.97
C ARG A 124 -6.34 -11.06 14.21
N SER A 125 -5.39 -11.94 13.92
CA SER A 125 -3.96 -11.68 14.08
C SER A 125 -3.38 -10.80 12.98
N ILE A 126 -3.91 -10.85 11.75
CA ILE A 126 -3.40 -10.07 10.60
C ILE A 126 -4.08 -8.69 10.52
N LEU A 127 -5.28 -8.56 11.06
CA LEU A 127 -6.01 -7.28 11.11
C LEU A 127 -5.21 -6.10 11.73
N PRO A 128 -4.50 -6.24 12.88
CA PRO A 128 -3.68 -5.15 13.41
C PRO A 128 -2.51 -4.80 12.51
N LEU A 129 -1.89 -5.78 11.83
CA LEU A 129 -0.83 -5.51 10.86
C LEU A 129 -1.35 -4.64 9.72
N GLY A 130 -2.56 -4.89 9.24
CA GLY A 130 -3.19 -4.06 8.19
C GLY A 130 -3.38 -2.60 8.59
N LYS A 131 -3.75 -2.32 9.85
CA LYS A 131 -3.82 -0.94 10.37
C LYS A 131 -2.44 -0.31 10.47
N LEU A 132 -1.45 -1.11 10.89
CA LEU A 132 -0.08 -0.68 11.04
C LEU A 132 0.60 -0.31 9.70
N THR A 133 0.20 -0.98 8.61
CA THR A 133 0.74 -0.73 7.26
C THR A 133 0.67 0.74 6.84
N TYR A 134 -0.34 1.50 7.28
CA TYR A 134 -0.42 2.94 6.99
C TYR A 134 0.74 3.73 7.61
N SER A 135 1.06 3.43 8.86
CA SER A 135 2.19 4.05 9.57
C SER A 135 3.51 3.62 8.95
N VAL A 136 3.64 2.32 8.66
CA VAL A 136 4.81 1.74 7.99
C VAL A 136 5.05 2.40 6.63
N TYR A 137 4.00 2.67 5.85
CA TYR A 137 4.14 3.32 4.54
C TYR A 137 4.87 4.68 4.63
N HIS A 138 4.57 5.47 5.66
CA HIS A 138 5.23 6.76 5.88
C HIS A 138 6.67 6.61 6.40
N SER A 139 6.89 5.70 7.35
CA SER A 139 8.20 5.53 7.98
C SER A 139 9.19 4.73 7.12
N HIS A 140 8.70 3.87 6.22
CA HIS A 140 9.52 2.99 5.40
C HIS A 140 10.52 3.74 4.53
N TYR A 141 10.13 4.90 3.99
CA TYR A 141 11.04 5.73 3.20
C TYR A 141 12.27 6.17 4.01
N LEU A 142 12.08 6.60 5.26
CA LEU A 142 13.16 7.03 6.14
C LEU A 142 14.11 5.87 6.46
N ILE A 143 13.58 4.67 6.64
CA ILE A 143 14.38 3.45 6.86
C ILE A 143 15.19 3.09 5.62
N LEU A 144 14.59 3.11 4.43
CA LEU A 144 15.31 2.86 3.19
C LEU A 144 16.46 3.87 2.99
N MET A 145 16.21 5.14 3.30
CA MET A 145 17.25 6.17 3.28
C MET A 145 18.37 5.87 4.29
N ALA A 146 18.03 5.47 5.51
CA ALA A 146 19.01 5.15 6.55
C ALA A 146 19.87 3.92 6.16
N ILE A 147 19.25 2.88 5.60
CA ILE A 147 19.96 1.67 5.12
C ILE A 147 20.87 2.03 3.96
N SER A 148 20.38 2.78 2.96
CA SER A 148 21.18 3.24 1.83
C SER A 148 22.39 4.06 2.28
N SER A 149 22.21 4.97 3.26
CA SER A 149 23.32 5.75 3.81
C SER A 149 24.34 4.93 4.61
N ALA A 150 23.96 3.76 5.11
CA ALA A 150 24.86 2.89 5.86
C ALA A 150 25.78 2.06 4.93
N ILE A 151 25.40 1.88 3.67
CA ILE A 151 26.20 1.15 2.68
C ILE A 151 27.37 2.04 2.25
N ARG A 152 28.59 1.58 2.52
CA ARG A 152 29.84 2.30 2.20
C ARG A 152 30.79 1.53 1.29
N ALA A 153 30.46 0.28 0.99
CA ALA A 153 31.26 -0.63 0.18
C ALA A 153 30.37 -1.24 -0.92
N PRO A 154 30.95 -1.59 -2.08
CA PRO A 154 30.22 -2.29 -3.13
C PRO A 154 29.66 -3.61 -2.56
N LEU A 155 28.36 -3.80 -2.71
CA LEU A 155 27.69 -5.01 -2.27
C LEU A 155 28.03 -6.16 -3.22
N ALA A 156 28.24 -7.36 -2.67
CA ALA A 156 28.35 -8.56 -3.48
C ALA A 156 27.03 -8.79 -4.23
N ASN A 157 27.12 -8.98 -5.55
CA ASN A 157 26.00 -9.36 -6.39
C ASN A 157 25.71 -10.85 -6.13
N ASP A 158 24.90 -11.13 -5.12
CA ASP A 158 24.45 -12.46 -4.74
C ASP A 158 22.93 -12.42 -4.51
N VAL A 159 22.26 -13.55 -4.70
CA VAL A 159 20.81 -13.70 -4.54
C VAL A 159 20.37 -13.46 -3.09
N PHE A 160 21.22 -13.78 -2.12
CA PHE A 160 20.93 -13.60 -0.70
C PHE A 160 20.98 -12.15 -0.22
N THR A 161 21.79 -11.31 -0.87
CA THR A 161 21.94 -9.89 -0.54
C THR A 161 20.61 -9.14 -0.60
N PRO A 162 19.86 -9.10 -1.73
CA PRO A 162 18.60 -8.37 -1.83
C PRO A 162 17.52 -8.95 -0.91
N ILE A 163 17.50 -10.26 -0.68
CA ILE A 163 16.56 -10.90 0.25
C ILE A 163 16.82 -10.40 1.67
N SER A 164 18.09 -10.40 2.09
CA SER A 164 18.50 -9.97 3.44
C SER A 164 18.18 -8.49 3.69
N PHE A 165 18.47 -7.62 2.71
CA PHE A 165 18.12 -6.20 2.81
C PHE A 165 16.61 -5.97 2.82
N THR A 166 15.83 -6.76 2.07
CA THR A 166 14.36 -6.67 2.08
C THR A 166 13.81 -7.06 3.45
N VAL A 167 14.29 -8.17 4.03
CA VAL A 167 13.88 -8.61 5.37
C VAL A 167 14.27 -7.58 6.44
N LEU A 168 15.50 -7.06 6.38
CA LEU A 168 15.97 -6.01 7.29
C LEU A 168 15.10 -4.74 7.20
N ALA A 169 14.85 -4.28 5.97
CA ALA A 169 14.01 -3.11 5.73
C ALA A 169 12.58 -3.32 6.25
N LEU A 170 12.00 -4.51 6.05
CA LEU A 170 10.68 -4.85 6.57
C LEU A 170 10.65 -4.81 8.11
N ILE A 171 11.58 -5.50 8.78
CA ILE A 171 11.61 -5.56 10.24
C ILE A 171 11.77 -4.16 10.85
N LEU A 172 12.72 -3.37 10.35
CA LEU A 172 12.96 -2.02 10.84
C LEU A 172 11.78 -1.08 10.57
N SER A 173 11.14 -1.20 9.40
CA SER A 173 10.00 -0.35 9.04
C SER A 173 8.77 -0.66 9.87
N TYR A 174 8.49 -1.95 10.12
CA TYR A 174 7.40 -2.37 11.01
C TYR A 174 7.68 -2.00 12.47
N GLY A 175 8.93 -2.07 12.93
CA GLY A 175 9.33 -1.62 14.26
C GLY A 175 9.11 -0.12 14.46
N LEU A 176 9.59 0.70 13.52
CA LEU A 176 9.39 2.16 13.58
C LEU A 176 7.91 2.53 13.39
N GLY A 177 7.21 1.88 12.46
CA GLY A 177 5.78 2.07 12.24
C GLY A 177 4.97 1.75 13.50
N LEU A 178 5.34 0.72 14.28
CA LEU A 178 4.70 0.40 15.56
C LEU A 178 4.82 1.55 16.56
N ILE A 179 6.00 2.16 16.64
CA ILE A 179 6.26 3.28 17.55
C ILE A 179 5.40 4.49 17.14
N VAL A 180 5.40 4.85 15.86
CA VAL A 180 4.60 5.98 15.34
C VAL A 180 3.11 5.72 15.53
N PHE A 181 2.66 4.50 15.24
CA PHE A 181 1.26 4.11 15.42
C PHE A 181 0.80 4.23 16.87
N LEU A 182 1.60 3.76 17.84
CA LEU A 182 1.23 3.81 19.25
C LEU A 182 1.31 5.22 19.85
N LEU A 183 2.30 6.02 19.45
CA LEU A 183 2.54 7.33 20.05
C LEU A 183 1.81 8.49 19.37
N VAL A 184 1.46 8.34 18.09
CA VAL A 184 0.87 9.42 17.29
C VAL A 184 -0.50 9.01 16.78
N GLU A 185 -0.59 7.92 16.01
CA GLU A 185 -1.84 7.60 15.30
C GLU A 185 -2.96 7.15 16.25
N GLN A 186 -2.66 6.28 17.24
CA GLN A 186 -3.63 5.83 18.23
C GLN A 186 -4.18 6.96 19.11
N PRO A 187 -3.35 7.81 19.76
CA PRO A 187 -3.88 8.91 20.56
C PRO A 187 -4.63 9.94 19.70
N ALA A 188 -4.15 10.24 18.49
CA ALA A 188 -4.85 11.13 17.57
C ALA A 188 -6.22 10.55 17.16
N ALA A 189 -6.29 9.25 16.83
CA ALA A 189 -7.54 8.58 16.49
C ALA A 189 -8.54 8.63 17.67
N ASN A 190 -8.08 8.32 18.89
CA ASN A 190 -8.93 8.36 20.08
C ASN A 190 -9.44 9.77 20.39
N LEU A 191 -8.61 10.80 20.20
CA LEU A 191 -9.01 12.20 20.38
C LEU A 191 -10.07 12.63 19.35
N LEU A 192 -9.88 12.25 18.08
CA LEU A 192 -10.81 12.56 17.01
C LEU A 192 -12.15 11.84 17.20
N THR A 193 -12.13 10.55 17.54
CA THR A 193 -13.35 9.79 17.84
C THR A 193 -14.08 10.37 19.05
N GLY A 194 -13.35 10.77 20.10
CA GLY A 194 -13.94 11.45 21.26
C GLY A 194 -14.66 12.75 20.88
N LYS A 195 -14.07 13.55 19.99
CA LYS A 195 -14.67 14.81 19.51
C LYS A 195 -15.92 14.58 18.66
N THR A 196 -15.91 13.59 17.77
CA THR A 196 -17.09 13.24 16.95
C THR A 196 -18.25 12.78 17.82
N ASN A 197 -18.00 11.89 18.80
CA ASN A 197 -19.03 11.41 19.72
C ASN A 197 -19.64 12.55 20.55
N TYR A 198 -18.83 13.55 20.93
CA TYR A 198 -19.31 14.73 21.64
C TYR A 198 -20.20 15.63 20.76
N ILE A 199 -19.85 15.81 19.48
CA ILE A 199 -20.65 16.58 18.52
C ILE A 199 -21.98 15.88 18.24
N GLU A 200 -21.99 14.55 18.04
CA GLU A 200 -23.21 13.76 17.87
C GLU A 200 -24.11 13.84 19.11
N PHE A 201 -23.53 13.74 20.31
CA PHE A 201 -24.25 13.89 21.55
C PHE A 201 -24.92 15.27 21.71
N ILE A 202 -24.20 16.35 21.37
CA ILE A 202 -24.77 17.70 21.38
C ILE A 202 -25.89 17.82 20.33
N ALA A 203 -25.68 17.30 19.12
CA ALA A 203 -26.67 17.35 18.05
C ALA A 203 -27.97 16.62 18.43
N GLU A 204 -27.88 15.46 19.07
CA GLU A 204 -29.06 14.75 19.58
C GLU A 204 -29.80 15.53 20.67
N GLN A 205 -29.08 16.13 21.62
CA GLN A 205 -29.69 16.93 22.67
C GLN A 205 -30.40 18.18 22.13
N LEU A 206 -29.79 18.84 21.15
CA LEU A 206 -30.35 20.02 20.48
C LEU A 206 -31.62 19.64 19.68
N MET A 207 -31.59 18.50 18.96
CA MET A 207 -32.74 17.94 18.25
C MET A 207 -33.89 17.57 19.20
N GLN A 208 -33.59 16.97 20.36
CA GLN A 208 -34.59 16.64 21.37
C GLN A 208 -35.19 17.88 22.03
N ALA A 209 -34.38 18.92 22.28
CA ALA A 209 -34.86 20.21 22.78
C ALA A 209 -35.77 20.91 21.76
N ALA A 210 -35.38 20.93 20.49
CA ALA A 210 -36.19 21.46 19.39
C ALA A 210 -37.53 20.72 19.27
N ARG A 211 -37.54 19.38 19.29
CA ARG A 211 -38.78 18.57 19.28
C ARG A 211 -39.70 18.87 20.46
N ARG A 212 -39.13 19.03 21.67
CA ARG A 212 -39.90 19.38 22.87
C ARG A 212 -40.51 20.78 22.76
N CYS A 213 -39.77 21.75 22.22
CA CYS A 213 -40.27 23.11 22.00
C CYS A 213 -41.40 23.13 20.96
N PHE A 214 -41.22 22.43 19.83
CA PHE A 214 -42.26 22.29 18.79
C PHE A 214 -43.55 21.66 19.33
N LYS A 215 -43.43 20.60 20.14
CA LYS A 215 -44.57 19.95 20.78
C LYS A 215 -45.30 20.87 21.77
N LYS A 216 -44.57 21.77 22.45
CA LYS A 216 -45.14 22.74 23.40
C LYS A 216 -45.84 23.90 22.70
N ILE A 217 -45.35 24.33 21.54
CA ILE A 217 -46.01 25.34 20.68
C ILE A 217 -47.29 24.77 20.09
N ASN A 218 -47.25 23.55 19.54
CA ASN A 218 -48.44 22.93 18.94
C ASN A 218 -49.57 22.70 19.98
N LYS A 219 -49.20 22.44 21.25
CA LYS A 219 -50.15 22.27 22.36
C LYS A 219 -50.70 23.59 22.95
N LYS A 220 -50.20 24.74 22.50
CA LYS A 220 -50.72 26.08 22.87
C LYS A 220 -51.57 26.71 21.76
N CYS A 221 -51.50 26.19 20.55
CA CYS A 221 -52.24 26.66 19.38
C CYS A 221 -53.56 25.90 19.14
N PHE A 222 -53.81 24.84 19.91
CA PHE A 222 -55.06 24.09 20.04
C PHE A 222 -55.45 24.08 21.52
#